data_AF-A0AAP7WDQ3-F1
#
_entry.id   AF-A0AAP7WDQ3-F1
#
_cell.length_a   1.000
_cell.length_b   1.000
_cell.length_c   1.000
_cell.angle_alpha   90.00
_cell.angle_beta   90.00
_cell.angle_gamma   90.00
#
_symmetry.space_group_name_H-M   'P 1'
#
loop_
_entity.id
_entity.type
_entity.pdbx_description
1 polymer ?
#
loop_
_entity_poly.entity_id
_entity_poly.type
_entity_poly.pdbx_seq_one_letter_code
_entity_poly.pdbx_strand_id
1 'polypeptide(L)' 'MKEVFRVLKPNGSFLLVAETFTIQYHMDKFKTTEELVNLFYETGFTSVKCYEERGCLYLIGNK' A
#
# COMPACT_ATOMS: atom_id res chain seq x y z
N MET A 1 -5.24 -4.68 5.78
CA MET A 1 -5.63 -4.34 4.40
C MET A 1 -7.05 -4.78 4.05
N LYS A 2 -7.45 -6.05 4.26
CA LYS A 2 -8.82 -6.55 3.99
C LYS A 2 -9.95 -5.67 4.56
N GLU A 3 -9.80 -5.20 5.79
CA GLU A 3 -10.82 -4.35 6.42
C GLU A 3 -10.96 -2.97 5.75
N VAL A 4 -9.83 -2.35 5.37
CA VAL A 4 -9.82 -1.10 4.61
C VAL A 4 -10.54 -1.29 3.28
N PHE A 5 -10.21 -2.36 2.55
CA PHE A 5 -10.86 -2.67 1.29
C PHE A 5 -12.36 -2.96 1.45
N ARG A 6 -12.77 -3.63 2.53
CA ARG A 6 -14.18 -3.93 2.84
C ARG A 6 -15.01 -2.65 2.99
N VAL A 7 -14.51 -1.66 3.73
CA VAL A 7 -15.24 -0.41 4.01
C VAL A 7 -15.14 0.63 2.91
N LEU A 8 -14.15 0.52 2.03
CA LEU A 8 -13.98 1.41 0.89
C LEU A 8 -15.17 1.30 -0.06
N LYS A 9 -15.77 2.43 -0.43
CA LYS A 9 -16.87 2.49 -1.40
C LYS A 9 -16.39 2.02 -2.79
N PRO A 10 -17.29 1.54 -3.67
CA PRO A 10 -16.95 1.28 -5.07
C PRO A 10 -16.33 2.53 -5.71
N ASN A 11 -15.30 2.34 -6.55
CA ASN A 11 -14.50 3.42 -7.15
C ASN A 11 -13.74 4.30 -6.15
N GLY A 12 -13.65 3.87 -4.88
CA GLY A 12 -12.86 4.56 -3.87
C GLY A 12 -11.37 4.25 -4.00
N SER A 13 -10.55 5.16 -3.51
CA SER A 13 -9.09 5.01 -3.46
C SER A 13 -8.60 4.94 -2.02
N PHE A 14 -7.58 4.13 -1.77
CA PHE A 14 -6.84 4.09 -0.52
C PHE A 14 -5.41 4.55 -0.76
N LEU A 15 -4.94 5.53 0.03
CA LEU A 15 -3.58 6.04 0.00
C LEU A 15 -2.85 5.62 1.28
N LEU A 16 -1.73 4.92 1.12
CA LEU A 16 -0.75 4.65 2.17
C LEU A 16 0.47 5.53 1.94
N VAL A 17 0.90 6.24 2.96
CA VAL A 17 2.14 7.04 2.98
C VAL A 17 2.94 6.67 4.21
N ALA A 18 4.22 6.34 4.03
CA ALA A 18 5.10 5.97 5.12
C ALA A 18 6.57 6.18 4.73
N GLU A 19 7.41 6.43 5.72
CA GLU A 19 8.86 6.48 5.52
C GLU A 19 9.40 5.10 5.17
N THR A 20 10.17 5.01 4.08
CA THR A 20 10.74 3.75 3.58
C THR A 20 11.65 3.10 4.62
N PHE A 21 12.48 3.89 5.29
CA PHE A 21 13.38 3.42 6.35
C PHE A 21 12.61 2.75 7.50
N THR A 22 11.52 3.40 7.94
CA THR A 22 10.70 2.92 9.04
C THR A 22 10.03 1.59 8.70
N ILE A 23 9.51 1.43 7.48
CA ILE A 23 8.96 0.16 6.99
C ILE A 23 10.04 -0.94 7.01
N GLN A 24 11.19 -0.67 6.39
CA GLN A 24 12.25 -1.66 6.21
C GLN A 24 12.83 -2.14 7.54
N TYR A 25 13.01 -1.23 8.49
CA TYR A 25 13.68 -1.51 9.76
C TYR A 25 12.73 -2.08 10.82
N HIS A 26 11.50 -1.57 10.94
CA HIS A 26 10.61 -1.90 12.06
C HIS A 26 9.55 -2.96 11.76
N MET A 27 9.18 -3.19 10.50
CA MET A 27 8.20 -4.23 10.19
C MET A 27 8.85 -5.60 10.18
N ASP A 28 8.10 -6.68 10.42
CA ASP A 28 8.61 -8.06 10.25
C ASP A 28 8.25 -8.67 8.89
N LYS A 29 7.19 -8.14 8.25
CA LYS A 29 6.65 -8.54 6.95
C LYS A 29 6.24 -7.30 6.18
N PHE A 30 6.16 -7.40 4.85
CA PHE A 30 5.82 -6.26 3.99
C PHE A 30 6.85 -5.13 4.13
N LYS A 31 8.13 -5.52 4.17
CA LYS A 31 9.29 -4.63 4.30
C LYS A 31 9.65 -3.97 2.98
N THR A 32 9.34 -4.61 1.86
CA THR A 32 9.67 -4.11 0.54
C THR A 32 8.47 -3.50 -0.14
N THR A 33 8.75 -2.57 -1.06
CA THR A 33 7.74 -2.00 -1.94
C THR A 33 6.98 -3.08 -2.71
N GLU A 34 7.67 -4.11 -3.19
CA GLU A 34 7.06 -5.22 -3.92
C GLU A 34 6.07 -6.01 -3.05
N GLU A 35 6.46 -6.35 -1.81
CA GLU A 35 5.57 -7.06 -0.88
C GLU A 35 4.32 -6.23 -0.56
N LEU A 36 4.46 -4.90 -0.41
CA LEU A 36 3.33 -4.01 -0.17
C LEU A 36 2.43 -3.86 -1.40
N VAL A 37 3.00 -3.76 -2.60
CA VAL A 37 2.23 -3.74 -3.85
C VAL A 37 1.45 -5.05 -4.02
N ASN A 38 2.10 -6.19 -3.78
CA ASN A 38 1.45 -7.50 -3.82
C ASN A 38 0.33 -7.61 -2.78
N LEU A 39 0.53 -7.10 -1.55
CA LEU A 39 -0.51 -7.05 -0.53
C LEU A 39 -1.77 -6.29 -1.00
N PHE A 40 -1.61 -5.21 -1.76
CA PHE A 40 -2.76 -4.49 -2.34
C PHE A 40 -3.48 -5.35 -3.38
N TYR A 41 -2.75 -5.92 -4.35
CA TYR A 41 -3.36 -6.76 -5.38
C TYR A 41 -4.04 -8.01 -4.80
N GLU A 42 -3.39 -8.71 -3.87
CA GLU A 42 -3.95 -9.86 -3.15
C GLU A 42 -5.18 -9.50 -2.31
N THR A 43 -5.30 -8.24 -1.88
CA THR A 43 -6.50 -7.77 -1.18
C THR A 43 -7.69 -7.56 -2.12
N GLY A 44 -7.45 -7.28 -3.41
CA GLY A 44 -8.49 -7.07 -4.42
C GLY A 44 -8.52 -5.67 -5.05
N PHE A 45 -7.52 -4.82 -4.80
CA PHE A 45 -7.40 -3.54 -5.51
C PHE A 45 -7.08 -3.80 -6.99
N THR A 46 -7.78 -3.11 -7.89
CA THR A 46 -7.71 -3.33 -9.34
C THR A 46 -6.56 -2.57 -10.00
N SER A 47 -6.11 -1.48 -9.39
CA SER A 47 -4.97 -0.68 -9.83
C SER A 47 -4.19 -0.18 -8.63
N VAL A 48 -2.87 -0.41 -8.64
CA VAL A 48 -1.95 0.06 -7.62
C VAL A 48 -0.91 0.97 -8.28
N LYS A 49 -0.82 2.22 -7.83
CA LYS A 49 0.26 3.15 -8.19
C LYS A 49 1.24 3.25 -7.03
N CYS A 50 2.52 3.23 -7.35
CA CYS A 50 3.60 3.33 -6.38
C CYS A 50 4.57 4.43 -6.79
N TYR A 51 4.96 5.26 -5.84
CA TYR A 51 5.99 6.28 -6.02
C TYR A 51 6.79 6.43 -4.74
N GLU A 52 8.08 6.74 -4.89
CA GLU A 52 8.97 7.03 -3.78
C GLU A 52 9.52 8.44 -3.97
N GLU A 53 9.37 9.27 -2.94
CA GLU A 53 9.85 10.65 -2.97
C GLU A 53 10.36 11.04 -1.59
N ARG A 54 11.59 11.57 -1.55
CA ARG A 54 12.25 12.06 -0.33
C ARG A 54 12.28 11.03 0.82
N GLY A 55 12.47 9.75 0.49
CA GLY A 55 12.52 8.66 1.47
C GLY A 55 11.15 8.22 2.01
N CYS A 56 10.06 8.71 1.41
CA CYS A 56 8.71 8.27 1.69
C CYS A 56 8.18 7.43 0.54
N LEU A 57 7.59 6.29 0.88
CA LEU A 57 6.81 5.44 0.00
C LEU A 57 5.36 5.90 -0.02
N TYR A 58 4.80 5.97 -1.21
CA TYR A 58 3.40 6.27 -1.43
C TYR A 58 2.77 5.18 -2.29
N LEU A 59 1.66 4.62 -1.82
CA LEU A 59 0.90 3.56 -2.49
C LEU A 59 -0.56 3.96 -2.60
N ILE A 60 -1.08 4.00 -3.83
CA ILE A 60 -2.48 4.29 -4.11
C ILE A 60 -3.13 3.05 -4.69
N GLY A 61 -4.09 2.47 -3.98
CA GLY A 61 -4.94 1.37 -4.45
C GLY A 61 -6.33 1.87 -4.83
N ASN A 62 -6.83 1.45 -5.99
CA ASN A 62 -8.20 1.73 -6.42
C ASN A 62 -9.06 0.46 -6.33
N LYS A 63 -10.27 0.60 -5.78
CA LYS A 63 -11.26 -0.49 -5.69
C LYS A 63 -12.19 -0.48 -6.88
#